data_AF-A0A4V6J2J6-F1
#
_entry.id   AF-A0A4V6J2J6-F1
#
_cell.length_a   1.000
_cell.length_b   1.000
_cell.length_c   1.000
_cell.angle_alpha   90.00
_cell.angle_beta   90.00
_cell.angle_gamma   90.00
#
_symmetry.space_group_name_H-M   'P 1'
#
loop_
_entity.id
_entity.type
_entity.pdbx_description
1 polymer ?
#
loop_
_entity_poly.entity_id
_entity_poly.type
_entity_poly.pdbx_seq_one_letter_code
_entity_poly.pdbx_strand_id
1 'polypeptide(L)'
;MNPVFFQPPQVAWASGLFSDGPLLRKSTRIADLIGVFADERTRLTMAGDRVVYEVEMLDTSSAPGRALYRHHTPLSRQGRG
;
A
#
# COMPACT_ATOMS: atom_id res chain seq x y z
N MET A 1 -34.33 14.82 -14.27
CA MET A 1 -33.34 14.15 -13.40
C MET A 1 -32.01 14.15 -14.14
N ASN A 2 -30.94 14.63 -13.52
CA ASN A 2 -29.59 14.61 -14.11
C ASN A 2 -28.89 13.31 -13.68
N PRO A 3 -28.37 12.47 -14.59
CA PRO A 3 -27.65 11.27 -14.19
C PRO A 3 -26.40 11.62 -13.38
N VAL A 4 -26.26 10.99 -12.22
CA VAL A 4 -25.04 11.06 -11.41
C VAL A 4 -24.04 10.08 -12.03
N PHE A 5 -23.00 10.61 -12.64
CA PHE A 5 -21.88 9.82 -13.13
C PHE A 5 -20.85 9.65 -12.02
N PHE A 6 -20.75 8.44 -11.47
CA PHE A 6 -19.65 8.09 -10.58
C PHE A 6 -18.39 7.90 -11.41
N GLN A 7 -17.37 8.71 -11.17
CA GLN A 7 -16.06 8.47 -11.76
C GLN A 7 -15.44 7.23 -11.10
N PRO A 8 -14.84 6.31 -11.88
CA PRO A 8 -14.11 5.20 -11.30
C PRO A 8 -12.86 5.71 -10.58
N PRO A 9 -12.42 5.05 -9.49
CA PRO A 9 -11.21 5.42 -8.79
C PRO A 9 -10.01 5.48 -9.74
N GLN A 10 -9.23 6.55 -9.64
CA GLN A 10 -8.07 6.80 -10.50
C GLN A 10 -6.78 6.46 -9.75
N VAL A 11 -5.70 6.21 -10.50
CA VAL A 11 -4.34 6.05 -9.94
C VAL A 11 -3.43 7.11 -10.53
N ALA A 12 -2.79 7.88 -9.68
CA ALA A 12 -1.73 8.81 -10.07
C ALA A 12 -0.45 8.02 -10.38
N TRP A 13 -0.14 7.77 -11.66
CA TRP A 13 0.97 6.91 -12.08
C TRP A 13 2.35 7.30 -11.52
N ALA A 14 2.58 8.60 -11.27
CA ALA A 14 3.84 9.08 -10.72
C ALA A 14 4.05 8.72 -9.25
N SER A 15 2.97 8.60 -8.47
CA SER A 15 3.01 8.37 -7.02
C SER A 15 2.42 7.02 -6.60
N GLY A 16 1.66 6.35 -7.47
CA GLY A 16 0.91 5.14 -7.16
C GLY A 16 -0.31 5.36 -6.26
N LEU A 17 -0.65 6.61 -5.96
CA LEU A 17 -1.76 6.95 -5.06
C LEU A 17 -3.11 6.85 -5.77
N PHE A 18 -4.12 6.37 -5.06
CA PHE A 18 -5.49 6.37 -5.57
C PHE A 18 -6.17 7.73 -5.39
N SER A 19 -7.15 8.04 -6.22
CA SER A 19 -8.03 9.21 -6.10
C SER A 19 -9.48 8.80 -6.35
N ASP A 20 -10.42 9.53 -5.75
CA ASP A 20 -11.87 9.40 -5.99
C ASP A 20 -12.46 7.99 -5.69
N GLY A 21 -12.06 7.38 -4.58
CA GLY A 21 -12.63 6.11 -4.10
C GLY A 21 -12.52 5.95 -2.58
N PRO A 22 -13.26 5.00 -1.96
CA PRO A 22 -13.07 4.67 -0.55
C PRO A 22 -11.73 3.96 -0.38
N LEU A 23 -10.82 4.50 0.44
CA LEU A 23 -9.45 4.02 0.56
C LEU A 23 -9.16 3.43 1.94
N LEU A 24 -8.51 2.27 1.93
CA LEU A 24 -7.87 1.66 3.07
C LEU A 24 -6.36 1.84 2.93
N ARG A 25 -5.74 2.45 3.95
CA ARG A 25 -4.28 2.52 4.06
C ARG A 25 -3.80 1.52 5.09
N LYS A 26 -2.84 0.69 4.71
CA LYS A 26 -2.18 -0.26 5.59
C LYS A 26 -0.69 0.06 5.65
N SER A 27 -0.16 0.15 6.86
CA SER A 27 1.27 0.29 7.12
C SER A 27 1.82 -1.03 7.64
N THR A 28 2.94 -1.48 7.09
CA THR A 28 3.66 -2.65 7.62
C THR A 28 4.89 -2.19 8.39
N ARG A 29 4.97 -2.54 9.67
CA ARG A 29 6.09 -2.17 10.52
C ARG A 29 7.19 -3.23 10.46
N ILE A 30 8.41 -2.81 10.74
CA ILE A 30 9.56 -3.72 10.72
C ILE A 30 9.46 -4.82 11.78
N ALA A 31 8.79 -4.53 12.90
CA ALA A 31 8.52 -5.51 13.95
C ALA A 31 7.63 -6.68 13.47
N ASP A 32 6.71 -6.43 12.52
CA ASP A 32 5.77 -7.43 12.00
C ASP A 32 6.42 -8.37 10.97
N LEU A 33 7.64 -8.07 10.50
CA LEU A 33 8.34 -8.78 9.43
C LEU A 33 9.41 -9.76 9.97
N ILE A 34 9.04 -10.56 10.98
CA ILE A 34 9.93 -11.55 11.60
C ILE A 34 10.24 -12.66 10.58
N GLY A 35 11.53 -12.97 10.40
CA GLY A 35 11.97 -14.04 9.50
C GLY A 35 11.93 -13.71 8.00
N VAL A 36 11.62 -12.45 7.64
CA VAL A 36 11.62 -11.98 6.25
C VAL A 36 13.02 -11.54 5.81
N PHE A 37 13.82 -10.98 6.72
CA PHE A 37 15.14 -10.45 6.41
C PHE A 37 16.24 -11.49 6.66
N ALA A 38 17.18 -11.62 5.73
CA ALA A 38 18.33 -12.51 5.88
C ALA A 38 19.27 -12.07 7.03
N ASP A 39 19.41 -10.76 7.23
CA ASP A 39 20.13 -10.19 8.37
C ASP A 39 19.17 -9.78 9.49
N GLU A 40 18.81 -10.77 10.30
CA GLU A 40 17.90 -10.60 11.42
C GLU A 40 18.52 -9.74 12.54
N ARG A 41 19.84 -9.78 12.71
CA ARG A 41 20.52 -8.97 13.73
C ARG A 41 20.37 -7.48 13.41
N THR A 42 20.57 -7.10 12.16
CA THR A 42 20.35 -5.72 11.73
C THR A 42 18.88 -5.33 11.83
N ARG A 43 17.93 -6.22 11.52
CA ARG A 43 16.50 -5.92 11.69
C ARG A 43 16.16 -5.59 13.15
N LEU A 44 16.71 -6.34 14.10
CA LEU A 44 16.47 -6.16 15.54
C LEU A 44 17.05 -4.87 16.12
N THR A 45 18.06 -4.25 15.47
CA THR A 45 18.58 -2.94 15.91
C THR A 45 17.73 -1.77 15.41
N MET A 46 16.79 -2.01 14.49
CA MET A 46 15.92 -0.97 13.95
C MET A 46 14.75 -0.69 14.91
N ALA A 47 14.27 0.56 14.94
CA ALA A 47 13.10 0.93 15.73
C ALA A 47 11.88 0.13 15.29
N GLY A 48 11.22 -0.58 16.22
CA GLY A 48 10.16 -1.54 15.89
C GLY A 48 8.92 -0.91 15.24
N ASP A 49 8.67 0.37 15.49
CA ASP A 49 7.59 1.17 14.90
C ASP A 49 7.92 1.70 13.49
N ARG A 50 9.16 1.51 13.01
CA ARG A 50 9.56 1.90 11.66
C ARG A 50 8.68 1.23 10.62
N VAL A 51 8.00 2.06 9.84
CA VAL A 51 7.22 1.61 8.67
C VAL A 51 8.18 1.23 7.55
N VAL A 52 8.02 0.01 7.02
CA VAL A 52 8.82 -0.52 5.91
C VAL A 52 8.16 -0.19 4.58
N TYR A 53 6.85 -0.33 4.50
CA TYR A 53 6.06 0.09 3.35
C TYR A 53 4.62 0.41 3.77
N GLU A 54 3.96 1.19 2.92
CA GLU A 54 2.54 1.47 3.01
C GLU A 54 1.86 1.03 1.73
N VAL A 55 0.62 0.58 1.86
CA VAL A 55 -0.22 0.18 0.73
C VAL A 55 -1.54 0.92 0.85
N GLU A 56 -1.97 1.49 -0.27
CA GLU A 56 -3.34 1.97 -0.46
C GLU A 56 -4.14 0.92 -1.22
N MET A 57 -5.37 0.68 -0.78
CA MET A 57 -6.30 -0.25 -1.39
C MET A 57 -7.67 0.38 -1.49
N LEU A 58 -8.42 0.04 -2.52
CA LEU A 58 -9.83 0.39 -2.59
C LEU A 58 -10.63 -0.48 -1.62
N ASP A 59 -11.46 0.15 -0.79
CA ASP A 59 -12.37 -0.52 0.13
C ASP A 59 -13.59 -1.05 -0.64
N THR A 60 -13.39 -2.12 -1.40
CA THR A 60 -14.47 -2.77 -2.14
C THR A 60 -14.97 -3.98 -1.38
N SER A 61 -16.30 -4.11 -1.27
CA SER A 61 -16.93 -5.33 -0.76
C SER A 61 -16.42 -6.57 -1.50
N SER A 62 -16.01 -7.59 -0.74
CA SER A 62 -15.55 -8.90 -1.23
C SER A 62 -16.72 -9.75 -1.77
N ALA A 63 -17.57 -9.17 -2.61
CA ALA A 63 -18.57 -9.91 -3.35
C ALA A 63 -17.93 -10.58 -4.58
N PRO A 64 -18.28 -11.84 -4.90
CA PRO A 64 -17.79 -12.50 -6.11
C PRO A 64 -18.07 -11.63 -7.35
N GLY A 65 -17.03 -11.38 -8.15
CA GLY A 65 -17.13 -10.56 -9.37
C GLY A 65 -16.89 -9.05 -9.20
N ARG A 66 -16.60 -8.54 -8.00
CA ARG A 66 -16.29 -7.11 -7.77
C ARG A 66 -14.85 -6.80 -7.31
N ALA A 67 -14.09 -7.79 -6.86
CA ALA A 67 -12.76 -7.57 -6.28
C ALA A 67 -11.64 -7.87 -7.29
N LEU A 68 -11.11 -6.82 -7.94
CA LEU A 68 -9.80 -6.84 -8.59
C LEU A 68 -8.79 -6.17 -7.65
N TYR A 69 -8.05 -6.96 -6.87
CA TYR A 69 -7.02 -6.45 -5.97
C TYR A 69 -5.79 -6.03 -6.79
N ARG A 70 -5.53 -4.72 -6.88
CA ARG A 70 -4.29 -4.19 -7.49
C ARG A 70 -3.44 -3.53 -6.40
N HIS A 71 -2.33 -4.18 -6.06
CA HIS A 71 -1.37 -3.65 -5.08
C HIS A 71 -0.23 -2.94 -5.81
N HIS A 72 0.15 -1.77 -5.31
CA HIS A 72 1.28 -0.99 -5.80
C HIS A 72 2.25 -0.73 -4.64
N THR A 73 3.51 -1.15 -4.79
CA THR A 73 4.55 -0.91 -3.78
C THR A 73 5.61 0.01 -4.39
N PRO A 74 5.67 1.30 -4.02
CA PRO A 74 6.73 2.19 -4.47
C PRO A 74 8.06 1.76 -3.81
N LEU A 75 9.01 1.29 -4.63
CA LEU A 75 10.33 0.89 -4.17
C LEU A 75 11.24 2.13 -4.11
N SER A 76 11.39 2.76 -2.95
CA SER A 76 12.39 3.81 -2.75
C SER A 76 13.80 3.22 -2.72
N ARG A 77 14.50 3.30 -3.84
CA ARG A 77 15.92 2.95 -3.99
C ARG A 77 16.79 4.04 -3.35
N GLN A 78 17.28 3.83 -2.14
CA GLN A 78 18.36 4.66 -1.60
C GLN A 78 19.68 4.28 -2.30
N GLY A 79 20.19 5.18 -3.14
CA GLY A 79 21.54 5.11 -3.69
C GLY A 79 22.56 5.52 -2.62
N ARG A 80 23.61 4.70 -2.46
CA ARG A 80 24.84 5.10 -1.77
C ARG A 80 25.58 6.12 -2.64
N GLY A 81 25.88 7.28 -2.07
CA GLY A 81 26.99 8.16 -2.44
C GLY A 81 28.02 8.14 -1.31
#